data_AF-A0AAD9V9X5-F1
#
_entry.id   AF-A0AAD9V9X5-F1
#
_cell.length_a   1.000
_cell.length_b   1.000
_cell.length_c   1.000
_cell.angle_alpha   90.00
_cell.angle_beta   90.00
_cell.angle_gamma   90.00
#
_symmetry.space_group_name_H-M   'P 1'
#
loop_
_entity.id
_entity.type
_entity.pdbx_description
1 polymer ?
#
loop_
_entity_poly.entity_id
_entity_poly.type
_entity_poly.pdbx_seq_one_letter_code
_entity_poly.pdbx_strand_id
1 'polypeptide(L)'
;MPAFPLVIVVSPLSSIVKDQVGFLTNLGFEVAFIGEGDIIEGNIKPQFLYGSPEPIVGDIKFKEMFSHLHYRQNVAAIVCDEVQVFLFRGEKKDKKGPFRKWCGLVGEIKSFLPKQVLLALTATASPSTREKIIKSLSLKKCLYITVSPNRRNIKLFVLKVAIDISVNFKWLARELSKMRAECPRTLIHVRELVVNSVTFS
;
A
#
# COMPACT_ATOMS: atom_id res chain seq x y z
N MET A 1 24.51 4.28 16.22
CA MET A 1 23.69 3.97 15.02
C MET A 1 23.53 2.47 14.93
N PRO A 2 22.40 1.94 14.42
CA PRO A 2 22.24 0.49 14.23
C PRO A 2 23.35 -0.04 13.32
N ALA A 3 23.89 -1.22 13.64
CA ALA A 3 24.96 -1.84 12.86
C ALA A 3 24.44 -2.35 11.51
N PHE A 4 23.17 -2.76 11.48
CA PHE A 4 22.46 -3.23 10.28
C PHE A 4 21.05 -2.63 10.29
N PRO A 5 20.80 -1.46 9.69
CA PRO A 5 19.49 -0.82 9.76
C PRO A 5 18.42 -1.65 9.06
N LEU A 6 17.34 -1.95 9.79
CA LEU A 6 16.17 -2.67 9.29
C LEU A 6 14.94 -1.76 9.25
N VAL A 7 14.23 -1.76 8.13
CA VAL A 7 12.92 -1.10 7.97
C VAL A 7 11.82 -2.15 7.86
N ILE A 8 10.83 -2.08 8.75
CA ILE A 8 9.66 -2.96 8.69
C ILE A 8 8.58 -2.28 7.85
N VAL A 9 8.06 -2.97 6.83
CA VAL A 9 6.98 -2.47 5.97
C VAL A 9 5.73 -3.31 6.17
N VAL A 10 4.69 -2.70 6.73
CA VAL A 10 3.35 -3.28 6.88
C VAL A 10 2.52 -2.89 5.67
N SER A 11 2.09 -3.85 4.85
CA SER A 11 1.26 -3.59 3.67
C SER A 11 0.04 -4.51 3.58
N PRO A 12 -1.16 -4.00 3.23
CA PRO A 12 -2.39 -4.79 3.12
C PRO A 12 -2.55 -5.53 1.78
N LEU A 13 -1.69 -5.26 0.79
CA LEU A 13 -1.87 -5.67 -0.60
C LEU A 13 -0.61 -6.34 -1.16
N SER A 14 -0.67 -7.65 -1.34
CA SER A 14 0.45 -8.45 -1.86
C SER A 14 0.85 -8.09 -3.30
N SER A 15 -0.07 -7.55 -4.11
CA SER A 15 0.23 -7.14 -5.49
C SER A 15 1.19 -5.95 -5.55
N ILE A 16 1.00 -4.94 -4.70
CA ILE A 16 1.84 -3.74 -4.64
C ILE A 16 3.23 -4.10 -4.08
N VAL A 17 3.26 -4.99 -3.10
CA VAL A 17 4.50 -5.42 -2.46
C VAL A 17 5.47 -6.04 -3.46
N LYS A 18 5.00 -6.83 -4.44
CA LYS A 18 5.87 -7.43 -5.46
C LYS A 18 6.63 -6.37 -6.27
N ASP A 19 5.94 -5.33 -6.70
CA ASP A 19 6.56 -4.26 -7.49
C ASP A 19 7.58 -3.46 -6.65
N GLN A 20 7.25 -3.17 -5.39
CA GLN A 20 8.15 -2.48 -4.46
C GLN A 20 9.41 -3.32 -4.17
N VAL A 21 9.26 -4.62 -3.94
CA VAL A 21 10.37 -5.54 -3.69
C VAL A 21 11.26 -5.63 -4.92
N GLY A 22 10.69 -5.81 -6.12
CA GLY A 22 11.46 -5.84 -7.35
C GLY A 22 12.29 -4.56 -7.57
N PHE A 23 11.71 -3.39 -7.27
CA PHE A 23 12.43 -2.11 -7.32
C PHE A 23 13.58 -2.05 -6.30
N LEU A 24 13.35 -2.45 -5.05
CA LEU A 24 14.38 -2.44 -4.00
C LEU A 24 15.53 -3.41 -4.30
N THR A 25 15.21 -4.62 -4.75
CA THR A 25 16.20 -5.62 -5.14
C THR A 25 17.03 -5.16 -6.34
N ASN A 26 16.42 -4.49 -7.33
CA ASN A 26 17.15 -3.90 -8.45
C ASN A 26 18.12 -2.78 -8.03
N LEU A 27 17.87 -2.13 -6.88
CA LEU A 27 18.80 -1.18 -6.27
C LEU A 27 19.87 -1.84 -5.39
N GLY A 28 19.84 -3.17 -5.25
CA GLY A 28 20.80 -3.94 -4.45
C GLY A 28 20.43 -4.08 -2.98
N PHE A 29 19.19 -3.76 -2.58
CA PHE A 29 18.75 -3.96 -1.20
C PHE A 29 18.30 -5.41 -0.93
N GLU A 30 18.65 -5.92 0.25
CA GLU A 30 18.13 -7.19 0.74
C GLU A 30 16.73 -7.00 1.35
N VAL A 31 15.78 -7.77 0.84
CA VAL A 31 14.37 -7.72 1.23
C VAL A 31 13.91 -9.12 1.62
N ALA A 32 13.20 -9.23 2.74
CA ALA A 32 12.64 -10.50 3.21
C ALA A 32 11.17 -10.35 3.62
N PHE A 33 10.47 -11.47 3.78
CA PHE A 33 9.04 -11.50 4.11
C PHE A 33 8.75 -12.18 5.44
N ILE A 34 7.90 -11.56 6.25
CA ILE A 34 7.39 -12.15 7.47
C ILE A 34 6.58 -13.40 7.12
N GLY A 35 7.05 -14.54 7.62
CA GLY A 35 6.54 -15.87 7.28
C GLY A 35 7.65 -16.80 6.76
N GLU A 36 8.78 -16.25 6.32
CA GLU A 36 9.98 -17.01 5.98
C GLU A 36 10.72 -17.39 7.27
N GLY A 37 10.88 -18.70 7.52
CA GLY A 37 11.35 -19.24 8.81
C GLY A 37 12.73 -18.73 9.23
N ASP A 38 13.62 -18.52 8.26
CA ASP A 38 15.02 -18.11 8.48
C ASP A 38 15.17 -16.73 9.12
N ILE A 39 14.14 -15.88 9.03
CA ILE A 39 14.12 -14.55 9.65
C ILE A 39 13.97 -14.66 11.17
N ILE A 40 13.12 -15.58 11.65
CA ILE A 40 12.88 -15.76 13.08
C ILE A 40 14.18 -16.22 13.77
N GLU A 41 14.94 -17.08 13.10
CA GLU A 41 16.23 -17.59 13.57
C GLU A 41 17.34 -16.54 13.54
N GLY A 42 17.14 -15.41 12.84
CA GLY A 42 18.12 -14.33 12.72
C GLY A 42 19.30 -14.66 11.81
N ASN A 43 19.16 -15.69 10.97
CA ASN A 43 20.18 -16.12 10.01
C ASN A 43 20.29 -15.16 8.82
N ILE A 44 19.23 -14.38 8.56
CA ILE A 44 19.16 -13.37 7.50
C ILE A 44 19.09 -11.98 8.14
N LYS A 45 19.79 -11.01 7.56
CA LYS A 45 19.82 -9.61 8.03
C LYS A 45 19.34 -8.66 6.93
N PRO A 46 18.04 -8.74 6.55
CA PRO A 46 17.52 -7.91 5.47
C PRO A 46 17.51 -6.44 5.88
N GLN A 47 17.56 -5.55 4.90
CA GLN A 47 17.38 -4.11 5.12
C GLN A 47 15.90 -3.74 5.13
N PHE A 48 15.06 -4.52 4.45
CA PHE A 48 13.60 -4.36 4.44
C PHE A 48 12.90 -5.67 4.79
N LEU A 49 11.95 -5.60 5.73
CA LEU A 49 11.12 -6.73 6.13
C LEU A 49 9.66 -6.40 5.85
N TYR A 50 9.08 -7.09 4.87
CA TYR A 50 7.68 -6.92 4.47
C TYR A 50 6.76 -7.88 5.20
N GLY A 51 5.58 -7.42 5.58
CA GLY A 51 4.55 -8.30 6.13
C GLY A 51 3.16 -7.69 6.07
N SER A 52 2.14 -8.54 6.15
CA SER A 52 0.78 -8.07 6.36
C SER A 52 0.52 -7.84 7.85
N PRO A 53 -0.58 -7.14 8.22
CA PRO A 53 -0.94 -6.95 9.62
C PRO A 53 -1.09 -8.24 10.42
N GLU A 54 -1.54 -9.32 9.78
CA GLU A 54 -1.84 -10.60 10.42
C GLU A 54 -0.63 -11.25 11.11
N PRO A 55 0.49 -11.54 10.43
CA PRO A 55 1.64 -12.14 11.11
C PRO A 55 2.36 -11.14 12.02
N ILE A 56 2.41 -9.85 11.66
CA ILE A 56 3.12 -8.83 12.47
C ILE A 56 2.49 -8.63 13.84
N VAL A 57 1.15 -8.61 13.89
CA VAL A 57 0.39 -8.26 15.09
C VAL A 57 -0.34 -9.45 15.67
N GLY A 58 -0.61 -10.48 14.89
CA GLY A 58 -1.43 -11.62 15.29
C GLY A 58 -0.65 -12.86 15.68
N ASP A 59 0.59 -13.01 15.21
CA ASP A 59 1.40 -14.19 15.49
C ASP A 59 2.36 -13.92 16.65
N ILE A 60 2.28 -14.77 17.67
CA ILE A 60 3.09 -14.66 18.88
C ILE A 60 4.58 -14.88 18.58
N LYS A 61 4.92 -15.74 17.61
CA LYS A 61 6.32 -16.02 17.24
C LYS A 61 7.01 -14.76 16.70
N PHE A 62 6.31 -14.00 15.87
CA PHE A 62 6.83 -12.75 15.33
C PHE A 62 6.87 -11.64 16.39
N LYS A 63 5.94 -11.62 17.34
CA LYS A 63 6.05 -10.72 18.51
C LYS A 63 7.28 -11.02 19.35
N GLU A 64 7.54 -12.29 19.61
CA GLU A 64 8.73 -12.75 20.34
C GLU A 64 10.02 -12.44 19.58
N MET A 65 10.01 -12.60 18.24
CA MET A 65 11.13 -12.24 17.39
C MET A 65 11.58 -10.79 17.61
N PHE A 66 10.64 -9.84 17.68
CA PHE A 66 10.95 -8.43 17.95
C PHE A 66 11.50 -8.17 19.36
N SER A 67 11.40 -9.14 20.27
CA SER A 67 12.01 -9.04 21.61
C SER A 67 13.50 -9.36 21.60
N HIS A 68 14.02 -10.06 20.59
CA HIS A 68 15.46 -10.34 20.47
C HIS A 68 16.27 -9.05 20.30
N LEU A 69 17.45 -9.02 20.93
CA LEU A 69 18.32 -7.83 20.97
C LEU A 69 18.67 -7.32 19.56
N HIS A 70 18.91 -8.25 18.63
CA HIS A 70 19.19 -7.95 17.23
C HIS A 70 18.12 -7.02 16.64
N TYR A 71 16.85 -7.39 16.70
CA TYR A 71 15.75 -6.59 16.14
C TYR A 71 15.53 -5.29 16.92
N ARG A 72 15.58 -5.32 18.25
CA ARG A 72 15.37 -4.12 19.08
C ARG A 72 16.38 -3.02 18.83
N GLN A 73 17.63 -3.39 18.51
CA GLN A 73 18.72 -2.44 18.24
C GLN A 73 18.79 -1.99 16.78
N ASN A 74 18.33 -2.83 15.85
CA ASN A 74 18.54 -2.63 14.42
C ASN A 74 17.32 -2.09 13.67
N VAL A 75 16.09 -2.26 14.18
CA VAL A 75 14.92 -1.65 13.56
C VAL A 75 15.03 -0.13 13.66
N ALA A 76 15.17 0.50 12.50
CA ALA A 76 15.31 1.93 12.33
C ALA A 76 13.93 2.62 12.21
N ALA A 77 13.00 2.01 11.47
CA ALA A 77 11.67 2.57 11.24
C ALA A 77 10.64 1.49 10.94
N ILE A 78 9.38 1.84 11.18
CA ILE A 78 8.19 1.09 10.79
C ILE A 78 7.44 1.92 9.77
N VAL A 79 7.14 1.35 8.62
CA VAL A 79 6.36 1.96 7.55
C VAL A 79 5.05 1.20 7.43
N CYS A 80 3.95 1.89 7.63
CA CYS A 80 2.61 1.40 7.38
C CYS A 80 2.14 1.97 6.04
N ASP A 81 2.05 1.13 5.01
CA ASP A 81 1.58 1.53 3.68
C ASP A 81 0.07 1.37 3.55
N GLU A 82 -0.55 2.22 2.72
CA GLU A 82 -1.99 2.22 2.49
C GLU A 82 -2.85 2.24 3.78
N VAL A 83 -2.48 3.05 4.78
CA VAL A 83 -3.10 3.01 6.13
C VAL A 83 -4.61 3.25 6.16
N GLN A 84 -5.14 3.93 5.15
CA GLN A 84 -6.58 4.05 4.91
C GLN A 84 -7.25 2.68 4.80
N VAL A 85 -6.62 1.70 4.14
CA VAL A 85 -7.11 0.33 3.99
C VAL A 85 -7.12 -0.38 5.33
N PHE A 86 -6.14 -0.13 6.20
CA PHE A 86 -6.12 -0.70 7.55
C PHE A 86 -7.34 -0.26 8.36
N LEU A 87 -7.68 1.02 8.30
CA LEU A 87 -8.91 1.52 8.90
C LEU A 87 -10.15 0.84 8.32
N PHE A 88 -10.33 0.88 6.99
CA PHE A 88 -11.55 0.36 6.38
C PHE A 88 -11.75 -1.14 6.61
N ARG A 89 -10.67 -1.93 6.65
CA ARG A 89 -10.71 -3.38 6.90
C ARG A 89 -10.73 -3.72 8.39
N GLY A 90 -10.17 -2.88 9.24
CA GLY A 90 -10.09 -3.05 10.69
C GLY A 90 -11.27 -2.48 11.47
N GLU A 91 -12.05 -1.57 10.88
CA GLU A 91 -13.28 -1.05 11.48
C GLU A 91 -14.37 -2.13 11.49
N LYS A 92 -15.10 -2.20 12.61
CA LYS A 92 -16.38 -2.93 12.67
C LYS A 92 -17.42 -2.16 11.88
N LYS A 93 -18.09 -2.81 10.93
CA LYS A 93 -19.29 -2.30 10.28
C LYS A 93 -20.48 -3.13 10.74
N ASP A 94 -21.36 -2.50 11.52
CA ASP A 94 -22.59 -3.07 12.07
C ASP A 94 -22.38 -4.31 12.98
N LYS A 95 -23.42 -5.16 13.12
CA LYS A 95 -23.41 -6.40 13.92
C LYS A 95 -22.36 -7.44 13.46
N LYS A 96 -21.64 -7.18 12.35
CA LYS A 96 -20.56 -8.02 11.86
C LYS A 96 -19.22 -7.46 12.33
N GLY A 97 -18.32 -8.35 12.76
CA GLY A 97 -16.97 -8.00 13.18
C GLY A 97 -16.15 -7.32 12.08
N PRO A 98 -14.93 -6.85 12.39
CA PRO A 98 -14.06 -6.25 11.38
C PRO A 98 -13.68 -7.28 10.31
N PHE A 99 -13.55 -6.85 9.05
CA PHE A 99 -13.20 -7.73 7.93
C PHE A 99 -11.82 -8.37 8.12
N ARG A 100 -10.84 -7.60 8.62
CA ARG A 100 -9.53 -8.08 9.05
C ARG A 100 -9.18 -7.46 10.40
N LYS A 101 -9.44 -8.21 11.47
CA LYS A 101 -9.19 -7.80 12.87
C LYS A 101 -7.81 -7.17 13.07
N TRP A 102 -6.76 -7.80 12.55
CA TRP A 102 -5.37 -7.38 12.78
C TRP A 102 -5.02 -6.04 12.14
N CYS A 103 -5.71 -5.63 11.06
CA CYS A 103 -5.56 -4.30 10.48
C CYS A 103 -5.91 -3.18 11.48
N GLY A 104 -6.93 -3.39 12.32
CA GLY A 104 -7.33 -2.42 13.34
C GLY A 104 -6.39 -2.34 14.54
N LEU A 105 -5.47 -3.32 14.67
CA LEU A 105 -4.55 -3.47 15.79
C LEU A 105 -3.09 -3.17 15.41
N VAL A 106 -2.79 -2.72 14.18
CA VAL A 106 -1.43 -2.42 13.73
C VAL A 106 -0.68 -1.45 14.67
N GLY A 107 -1.39 -0.56 15.37
CA GLY A 107 -0.81 0.30 16.39
C GLY A 107 -0.10 -0.44 17.54
N GLU A 108 -0.46 -1.70 17.81
CA GLU A 108 0.20 -2.55 18.82
C GLU A 108 1.68 -2.80 18.52
N ILE A 109 2.13 -2.60 17.27
CA ILE A 109 3.55 -2.67 16.91
C ILE A 109 4.43 -1.78 17.77
N LYS A 110 3.87 -0.66 18.22
CA LYS A 110 4.55 0.29 19.10
C LYS A 110 4.72 -0.21 20.52
N SER A 111 3.99 -1.24 20.94
CA SER A 111 4.14 -1.82 22.28
C SER A 111 5.44 -2.63 22.38
N PHE A 112 5.84 -3.30 21.29
CA PHE A 112 7.08 -4.07 21.24
C PHE A 112 8.27 -3.30 20.61
N LEU A 113 7.99 -2.27 19.79
CA LEU A 113 8.97 -1.34 19.24
C LEU A 113 8.68 0.13 19.63
N PRO A 114 8.70 0.47 20.93
CA PRO A 114 8.23 1.78 21.41
C PRO A 114 9.12 2.97 21.06
N LYS A 115 10.39 2.72 20.71
CA LYS A 115 11.38 3.78 20.42
C LYS A 115 11.45 4.12 18.93
N GLN A 116 10.89 3.26 18.08
CA GLN A 116 11.01 3.37 16.64
C GLN A 116 10.03 4.38 16.06
N VAL A 117 10.45 5.06 14.99
CA VAL A 117 9.60 5.97 14.23
C VAL A 117 8.58 5.15 13.44
N LEU A 118 7.30 5.54 13.51
CA LEU A 118 6.24 4.98 12.66
C LEU A 118 5.85 6.01 11.60
N LEU A 119 6.01 5.63 10.34
CA LEU A 119 5.58 6.36 9.16
C LEU A 119 4.28 5.75 8.63
N ALA A 120 3.23 6.56 8.50
CA ALA A 120 1.95 6.16 7.96
C ALA A 120 1.76 6.80 6.58
N LEU A 121 1.65 5.98 5.54
CA LEU A 121 1.56 6.42 4.14
C LEU A 121 0.17 6.17 3.57
N THR A 122 -0.39 7.17 2.91
CA THR A 122 -1.69 7.09 2.25
C THR A 122 -1.84 8.16 1.18
N ALA A 123 -2.45 7.80 0.05
CA ALA A 123 -2.72 8.75 -1.03
C ALA A 123 -3.94 9.65 -0.73
N THR A 124 -4.95 9.13 -0.03
CA THR A 124 -6.26 9.80 0.10
C THR A 124 -6.81 9.73 1.52
N ALA A 125 -6.52 10.75 2.34
CA ALA A 125 -7.12 10.88 3.65
C ALA A 125 -7.83 12.23 3.81
N SER A 126 -9.15 12.18 3.97
CA SER A 126 -9.90 13.33 4.47
C SER A 126 -9.45 13.68 5.90
N PRO A 127 -9.72 14.90 6.40
CA PRO A 127 -9.38 15.26 7.78
C PRO A 127 -9.92 14.27 8.82
N SER A 128 -11.18 13.84 8.68
CA SER A 128 -11.81 12.88 9.58
C SER A 128 -11.19 11.47 9.49
N THR A 129 -10.89 10.99 8.28
CA THR A 129 -10.17 9.72 8.11
C THR A 129 -8.78 9.78 8.74
N ARG A 130 -8.08 10.91 8.60
CA ARG A 130 -6.77 11.10 9.19
C ARG A 130 -6.79 11.05 10.71
N GLU A 131 -7.75 11.68 11.37
CA GLU A 131 -7.94 11.57 12.83
C GLU A 131 -8.13 10.11 13.27
N LYS A 132 -8.94 9.35 12.52
CA LYS A 132 -9.10 7.91 12.76
C LYS A 132 -7.78 7.15 12.59
N ILE A 133 -6.96 7.47 11.59
CA ILE A 133 -5.65 6.82 11.36
C ILE A 133 -4.75 7.06 12.56
N ILE A 134 -4.62 8.31 12.99
CA ILE A 134 -3.78 8.71 14.12
C ILE A 134 -4.18 7.94 15.38
N LYS A 135 -5.49 7.85 15.63
CA LYS A 135 -6.04 7.12 16.78
C LYS A 135 -5.78 5.61 16.67
N SER A 136 -6.07 4.99 15.52
CA SER A 136 -5.90 3.55 15.31
C SER A 136 -4.44 3.11 15.41
N LEU A 137 -3.51 3.91 14.89
CA LEU A 137 -2.06 3.63 14.97
C LEU A 137 -1.42 4.13 16.27
N SER A 138 -2.20 4.68 17.20
CA SER A 138 -1.71 5.23 18.48
C SER A 138 -0.54 6.21 18.29
N LEU A 139 -0.65 7.08 17.28
CA LEU A 139 0.37 8.08 16.97
C LEU A 139 0.27 9.24 17.96
N LYS A 140 1.41 9.61 18.55
CA LYS A 140 1.54 10.73 19.50
C LYS A 140 2.51 11.74 18.89
N LYS A 141 2.21 13.04 18.97
CA LYS A 141 3.06 14.13 18.44
C LYS A 141 3.52 13.90 16.98
N CYS A 142 2.65 13.39 16.10
CA CYS A 142 3.05 13.09 14.73
C CYS A 142 3.18 14.35 13.87
N LEU A 143 4.24 14.40 13.07
CA LEU A 143 4.40 15.36 12.00
C LEU A 143 3.46 14.99 10.85
N TYR A 144 2.85 16.00 10.25
CA TYR A 144 1.93 15.82 9.15
C TYR A 144 2.47 16.47 7.89
N ILE A 145 2.62 15.66 6.84
CA ILE A 145 3.11 16.11 5.55
C ILE A 145 2.02 15.81 4.53
N THR A 146 1.50 16.87 3.90
CA THR A 146 0.53 16.75 2.81
C THR A 146 1.18 17.31 1.55
N VAL A 147 1.12 16.55 0.46
CA VAL A 147 1.59 16.99 -0.86
C VAL A 147 0.37 17.23 -1.75
N SER A 148 0.38 18.31 -2.51
CA SER A 148 -0.70 18.59 -3.46
C SER A 148 -0.78 17.46 -4.50
N PRO A 149 -1.97 16.90 -4.77
CA PRO A 149 -2.13 15.86 -5.79
C PRO A 149 -2.05 16.42 -7.22
N ASN A 150 -1.94 17.75 -7.38
CA ASN A 150 -1.94 18.39 -8.68
C ASN A 150 -0.77 17.91 -9.55
N ARG A 151 -1.10 17.29 -10.67
CA ARG A 151 -0.12 16.87 -11.69
C ARG A 151 -0.23 17.80 -12.88
N ARG A 152 0.75 18.70 -13.03
CA ARG A 152 0.78 19.71 -14.12
C ARG A 152 0.76 19.09 -15.52
N ASN A 153 1.16 17.83 -15.65
CA ASN A 153 1.12 17.07 -16.91
C ASN A 153 -0.21 16.34 -17.15
N ILE A 154 -1.20 16.44 -16.26
CA ILE A 154 -2.54 15.88 -16.46
C ILE A 154 -3.50 17.01 -16.82
N LYS A 155 -4.13 16.91 -18.00
CA LYS A 155 -5.18 17.82 -18.45
C LYS A 155 -6.54 17.17 -18.24
N LEU A 156 -7.49 17.91 -17.67
CA LEU A 156 -8.85 17.45 -17.41
C LEU A 156 -9.81 18.10 -18.42
N PHE A 157 -10.69 17.30 -19.01
CA PHE A 157 -11.70 17.77 -19.95
C PHE A 157 -13.05 17.14 -19.61
N VAL A 158 -14.13 17.90 -19.80
CA VAL A 158 -15.51 17.41 -19.68
C VAL A 158 -16.17 17.60 -21.04
N LEU A 159 -16.65 16.50 -21.63
CA LEU A 159 -17.25 16.49 -22.95
C LEU A 159 -18.67 15.95 -22.86
N LYS A 160 -19.58 16.54 -23.65
CA LYS A 160 -20.91 15.97 -23.85
C LYS A 160 -20.79 14.72 -24.71
N VAL A 161 -21.38 13.62 -24.24
CA VAL A 161 -21.28 12.30 -24.86
C VAL A 161 -22.55 12.05 -25.70
N ALA A 162 -22.39 11.52 -26.91
CA ALA A 162 -23.50 11.08 -27.75
C ALA A 162 -24.02 9.71 -27.29
N ILE A 163 -25.28 9.39 -27.62
CA ILE A 163 -25.85 8.06 -27.34
C ILE A 163 -25.06 6.96 -28.06
N ASP A 164 -24.60 7.24 -29.29
CA ASP A 164 -23.75 6.33 -30.05
C ASP A 164 -22.28 6.38 -29.58
N ILE A 165 -21.85 5.26 -28.98
CA ILE A 165 -20.49 5.03 -28.48
C ILE A 165 -19.45 5.17 -29.59
N SER A 166 -19.77 4.76 -30.82
CA SER A 166 -18.86 4.79 -31.97
C SER A 166 -18.42 6.21 -32.28
N VAL A 167 -19.33 7.18 -32.13
CA VAL A 167 -19.04 8.61 -32.31
C VAL A 167 -18.08 9.10 -31.23
N ASN A 168 -18.30 8.70 -29.98
CA ASN A 168 -17.52 9.15 -28.82
C ASN A 168 -16.05 8.66 -28.88
N PHE A 169 -15.81 7.45 -29.37
CA PHE A 169 -14.46 6.85 -29.45
C PHE A 169 -13.86 6.89 -30.87
N LYS A 170 -14.49 7.59 -31.82
CA LYS A 170 -13.99 7.73 -33.19
C LYS A 170 -12.56 8.28 -33.26
N TRP A 171 -12.21 9.19 -32.35
CA TRP A 171 -10.85 9.74 -32.26
C TRP A 171 -9.84 8.64 -31.94
N LEU A 172 -10.14 7.76 -30.99
CA LEU A 172 -9.26 6.68 -30.56
C LEU A 172 -9.10 5.63 -31.67
N ALA A 173 -10.19 5.27 -32.35
CA ALA A 173 -10.13 4.35 -33.49
C ALA A 173 -9.24 4.89 -34.62
N ARG A 174 -9.30 6.21 -34.89
CA ARG A 174 -8.44 6.87 -35.87
C ARG A 174 -6.97 6.89 -35.44
N GLU A 175 -6.70 7.21 -34.18
CA GLU A 175 -5.32 7.20 -33.65
C GLU A 175 -4.70 5.80 -33.69
N LEU A 176 -5.44 4.78 -33.24
CA LEU A 176 -5.01 3.39 -33.30
C LEU A 176 -4.70 2.95 -34.73
N SER A 177 -5.56 3.30 -35.69
CA SER A 177 -5.37 2.96 -37.11
C SER A 177 -4.12 3.60 -37.70
N LYS A 178 -3.82 4.84 -37.29
CA LYS A 178 -2.69 5.62 -37.79
C LYS A 178 -1.36 5.22 -37.14
N MET A 179 -1.33 5.09 -35.82
CA MET A 179 -0.10 4.92 -35.03
C MET A 179 0.23 3.46 -34.74
N ARG A 180 -0.75 2.55 -34.81
CA ARG A 180 -0.59 1.11 -34.57
C ARG A 180 0.18 0.85 -33.27
N ALA A 181 1.36 0.23 -33.34
CA ALA A 181 2.18 -0.12 -32.20
C ALA A 181 2.70 1.09 -31.40
N GLU A 182 2.74 2.28 -32.01
CA GLU A 182 3.18 3.52 -31.37
C GLU A 182 2.03 4.29 -30.69
N CYS A 183 0.79 3.82 -30.84
CA CYS A 183 -0.37 4.49 -30.24
C CYS A 183 -0.22 4.57 -28.71
N PRO A 184 -0.42 5.74 -28.10
CA PRO A 184 -0.37 5.88 -26.65
C PRO A 184 -1.35 4.92 -25.96
N ARG A 185 -0.89 4.31 -24.86
CA ARG A 185 -1.73 3.44 -24.03
C ARG A 185 -2.86 4.28 -23.43
N THR A 186 -4.10 3.86 -23.71
CA THR A 186 -5.31 4.53 -23.24
C THR A 186 -6.09 3.59 -22.35
N LEU A 187 -6.48 4.06 -21.16
CA LEU A 187 -7.33 3.32 -20.23
C LEU A 187 -8.75 3.91 -20.28
N ILE A 188 -9.73 3.06 -20.56
CA ILE A 188 -11.15 3.43 -20.59
C ILE A 188 -11.84 2.73 -19.42
N HIS A 189 -12.38 3.52 -18.51
CA HIS A 189 -13.20 3.00 -17.42
C HIS A 189 -14.67 2.98 -17.83
N VAL A 190 -15.29 1.81 -17.76
CA VAL A 190 -16.72 1.61 -18.02
C VAL A 190 -17.43 1.23 -16.72
N ARG A 191 -18.71 1.61 -16.60
CA ARG A 191 -19.50 1.38 -15.38
C ARG A 191 -19.87 -0.09 -15.18
N GLU A 192 -20.26 -0.76 -16.27
CA GLU A 192 -20.70 -2.15 -16.26
C GLU A 192 -20.07 -2.87 -17.46
N LEU A 193 -19.69 -4.14 -17.25
CA LEU A 193 -19.25 -5.03 -18.31
C LEU A 193 -20.49 -5.55 -19.03
N VAL A 194 -20.91 -4.84 -20.07
CA VAL A 194 -21.87 -5.39 -21.02
C VAL A 194 -21.07 -6.22 -22.01
N VAL A 195 -21.15 -7.54 -21.93
CA VAL A 195 -20.53 -8.48 -22.88
C VAL A 195 -21.33 -8.44 -24.18
N ASN A 196 -21.26 -7.33 -24.90
CA ASN A 196 -21.62 -7.25 -26.30
C ASN A 196 -20.33 -6.96 -27.03
N SER A 197 -19.85 -7.94 -27.79
CA SER A 197 -18.67 -7.82 -28.66
C SER A 197 -18.83 -6.59 -29.56
N VAL A 198 -18.14 -5.51 -29.22
CA VAL A 198 -17.98 -4.36 -30.13
C VAL A 198 -16.91 -4.76 -31.14
N THR A 199 -17.34 -5.44 -32.20
CA THR A 199 -16.54 -5.59 -33.42
C THR A 199 -16.54 -4.26 -34.14
N PHE A 200 -15.37 -3.60 -34.19
CA PHE A 200 -15.12 -2.53 -35.13
C PHE A 200 -14.92 -3.17 -36.50
N SER A 201 -15.90 -3.02 -37.39
CA SER A 201 -15.81 -3.35 -38.83
C SER A 201 -15.18 -2.22 -39.62
#